data_AF-A0A2N5KLN9-F1
#
_entry.id   AF-A0A2N5KLN9-F1
#
_cell.length_a   1.000
_cell.length_b   1.000
_cell.length_c   1.000
_cell.angle_alpha   90.00
_cell.angle_beta   90.00
_cell.angle_gamma   90.00
#
_symmetry.space_group_name_H-M   'P 1'
#
loop_
_entity.id
_entity.type
_entity.pdbx_description
1 polymer ?
#
loop_
_entity_poly.entity_id
_entity_poly.type
_entity_poly.pdbx_seq_one_letter_code
_entity_poly.pdbx_strand_id
1 'polypeptide(L)'
;LETFGLEEYREGERSFVSVRVSPTFTLHLRPDPKQGFGYAGSQDHLALVVEEVDSDNLEKRLKDAGLEIERSFGHALGARGDGLALYVRDPDGYLIELKLYGP
;
A
#
# COMPACT_ATOMS: atom_id res chain seq x y z
N LEU A 1 -1.30 7.65 -9.15
CA LEU A 1 -2.50 6.88 -8.76
C LEU A 1 -3.72 7.70 -9.13
N GLU A 2 -4.75 7.07 -9.68
CA GLU A 2 -6.02 7.71 -10.04
C GLU A 2 -7.14 7.03 -9.26
N THR A 3 -8.00 7.81 -8.62
CA THR A 3 -9.16 7.31 -7.88
C THR A 3 -10.43 7.45 -8.73
N PHE A 4 -11.35 6.49 -8.61
CA PHE A 4 -12.65 6.53 -9.24
C PHE A 4 -13.74 6.21 -8.22
N GLY A 5 -14.78 7.06 -8.17
CA GLY A 5 -15.90 6.89 -7.25
C GLY A 5 -15.66 7.39 -5.82
N LEU A 6 -14.63 8.23 -5.58
CA LEU A 6 -14.26 8.67 -4.24
C LEU A 6 -15.27 9.66 -3.65
N GLU A 7 -15.77 10.61 -4.43
CA GLU A 7 -16.76 11.58 -3.93
C GLU A 7 -18.11 10.91 -3.70
N GLU A 8 -18.56 10.06 -4.63
CA GLU A 8 -19.80 9.28 -4.48
C GLU A 8 -19.73 8.31 -3.28
N TYR A 9 -18.53 7.80 -2.96
CA TYR A 9 -18.32 7.04 -1.73
C TYR A 9 -18.47 7.91 -0.48
N ARG A 10 -17.90 9.12 -0.47
CA ARG A 10 -18.02 10.07 0.66
C ARG A 10 -19.46 10.54 0.88
N GLU A 11 -20.24 10.63 -0.18
CA GLU A 11 -21.66 10.98 -0.16
C GLU A 11 -22.57 9.78 0.18
N GLY A 12 -22.01 8.56 0.24
CA GLY A 12 -22.75 7.33 0.54
C GLY A 12 -23.52 6.73 -0.63
N GLU A 13 -23.36 7.28 -1.84
CA GLU A 13 -23.99 6.79 -3.07
C GLU A 13 -23.27 5.56 -3.64
N ARG A 14 -22.03 5.32 -3.21
CA ARG A 14 -21.20 4.17 -3.62
C ARG A 14 -20.65 3.42 -2.42
N SER A 15 -20.56 2.09 -2.53
CA SER A 15 -20.10 1.21 -1.43
C SER A 15 -18.60 0.88 -1.45
N PHE A 16 -17.83 1.40 -2.42
CA PHE A 16 -16.40 1.14 -2.55
C PHE A 16 -15.71 2.16 -3.46
N VAL A 17 -14.42 2.39 -3.25
CA VAL A 17 -13.56 3.23 -4.09
C VAL A 17 -12.68 2.35 -4.97
N SER A 18 -12.39 2.79 -6.19
CA SER A 18 -11.41 2.11 -7.04
C SER A 18 -10.15 2.95 -7.18
N VAL A 19 -8.99 2.32 -7.09
CA VAL A 19 -7.69 2.94 -7.29
C VAL A 19 -7.00 2.26 -8.48
N ARG A 20 -6.73 3.03 -9.52
CA ARG A 20 -5.88 2.58 -10.63
C ARG A 20 -4.42 2.71 -10.20
N VAL A 21 -3.77 1.56 -10.00
CA VAL A 21 -2.36 1.48 -9.59
C VAL A 21 -1.44 1.55 -10.81
N SER A 22 -1.81 0.85 -11.88
CA SER A 22 -1.16 0.92 -13.20
C SER A 22 -2.22 0.82 -14.32
N PRO A 23 -1.86 0.96 -15.60
CA PRO A 23 -2.81 0.77 -16.70
C PRO A 23 -3.53 -0.59 -16.70
N THR A 24 -2.94 -1.62 -16.10
CA THR A 24 -3.46 -3.00 -16.08
C THR A 24 -3.74 -3.53 -14.68
N PHE A 25 -3.53 -2.74 -13.63
CA PHE A 25 -3.75 -3.14 -12.24
C PHE A 25 -4.65 -2.14 -11.52
N THR A 26 -5.79 -2.62 -11.03
CA THR A 26 -6.78 -1.85 -10.26
C THR A 26 -7.03 -2.52 -8.92
N LEU A 27 -7.11 -1.71 -7.87
CA LEU A 27 -7.48 -2.13 -6.53
C LEU A 27 -8.87 -1.57 -6.18
N HIS A 28 -9.76 -2.41 -5.68
CA HIS A 28 -11.06 -1.99 -5.14
C HIS A 28 -10.99 -1.99 -3.62
N LEU A 29 -11.21 -0.82 -3.01
CA LEU A 29 -11.24 -0.63 -1.57
C LEU A 29 -12.70 -0.58 -1.12
N ARG A 30 -13.17 -1.66 -0.50
CA ARG A 30 -14.51 -1.76 0.09
C ARG A 30 -14.38 -1.90 1.61
N PRO A 31 -14.64 -0.84 2.37
CA PRO A 31 -14.63 -0.92 3.82
C PRO A 31 -15.71 -1.88 4.32
N ASP A 32 -15.37 -2.74 5.27
CA ASP A 32 -16.36 -3.51 6.02
C ASP A 32 -16.69 -2.74 7.31
N PRO A 33 -17.90 -2.17 7.45
CA PRO A 33 -18.27 -1.41 8.63
C PRO A 33 -18.30 -2.24 9.93
N LYS A 34 -18.26 -3.58 9.84
CA LYS A 34 -18.15 -4.48 10.99
C LYS A 34 -16.71 -4.78 11.37
N GLN A 35 -15.77 -4.58 10.47
CA GLN A 35 -14.35 -4.75 10.72
C GLN A 35 -13.82 -3.41 11.27
N GLY A 36 -13.45 -3.40 12.55
CA GLY A 36 -12.84 -2.21 13.15
C GLY A 36 -11.48 -1.91 12.53
N PHE A 37 -10.97 -0.70 12.79
CA PHE A 37 -9.57 -0.36 12.50
C PHE A 37 -8.66 -1.26 13.35
N GLY A 38 -7.71 -1.93 12.69
CA GLY A 38 -6.78 -2.84 13.36
C GLY A 38 -7.17 -4.32 13.18
N TYR A 39 -6.25 -5.05 12.56
CA TYR A 39 -6.28 -6.47 12.25
C TYR A 39 -7.02 -6.87 10.95
N ALA A 40 -6.26 -6.78 9.86
CA ALA A 40 -6.61 -7.22 8.53
C ALA A 40 -6.52 -8.76 8.35
N GLY A 41 -7.35 -9.54 9.06
CA GLY A 41 -7.63 -10.94 8.72
C GLY A 41 -6.43 -11.85 8.43
N SER A 42 -6.62 -12.88 7.59
CA SER A 42 -5.67 -13.97 7.33
C SER A 42 -4.64 -13.71 6.22
N GLN A 43 -4.58 -12.48 5.67
CA GLN A 43 -3.63 -12.11 4.63
C GLN A 43 -2.38 -11.53 5.30
N ASP A 44 -1.19 -12.02 4.92
CA ASP A 44 0.06 -11.57 5.55
C ASP A 44 0.42 -10.13 5.13
N HIS A 45 0.43 -9.82 3.83
CA HIS A 45 0.66 -8.46 3.29
C HIS A 45 0.29 -8.34 1.80
N LEU A 46 0.19 -7.10 1.30
CA LEU A 46 0.15 -6.75 -0.13
C LEU A 46 1.47 -6.10 -0.55
N ALA A 47 2.19 -6.72 -1.50
CA ALA A 47 3.43 -6.16 -2.03
C ALA A 47 3.20 -5.30 -3.30
N LEU A 48 3.74 -4.08 -3.28
CA LEU A 48 3.70 -3.12 -4.39
C LEU A 48 5.12 -2.72 -4.75
N VAL A 49 5.44 -2.74 -6.05
CA VAL A 49 6.71 -2.20 -6.54
C VAL A 49 6.62 -0.69 -6.57
N VAL A 50 7.62 -0.03 -6.00
CA VAL A 50 7.80 1.42 -6.10
C VAL A 50 8.95 1.68 -7.07
N GLU A 51 8.63 2.37 -8.16
CA GLU A 51 9.59 2.73 -9.21
C GLU A 51 10.03 4.19 -9.02
N GLU A 52 11.16 4.56 -9.63
CA GLU A 52 11.66 5.95 -9.71
C GLU A 52 11.96 6.65 -8.37
N VAL A 53 12.33 5.89 -7.33
CA VAL A 53 12.78 6.44 -6.04
C VAL A 53 13.82 5.52 -5.40
N ASP A 54 14.81 6.07 -4.71
CA ASP A 54 15.70 5.31 -3.85
C ASP A 54 15.10 5.08 -2.44
N SER A 55 15.71 4.17 -1.69
CA SER A 55 15.23 3.80 -0.36
C SER A 55 15.21 4.96 0.63
N ASP A 56 16.24 5.80 0.64
CA ASP A 56 16.38 6.88 1.62
C ASP A 56 15.31 7.95 1.40
N ASN A 57 15.08 8.31 0.14
CA ASN A 57 14.01 9.22 -0.26
C ASN A 57 12.63 8.64 0.03
N LEU A 58 12.42 7.34 -0.19
CA LEU A 58 11.15 6.69 0.14
C LEU A 58 10.91 6.68 1.65
N GLU A 59 11.89 6.27 2.45
CA GLU A 59 11.80 6.29 3.91
C GLU A 59 11.48 7.69 4.45
N LYS A 60 12.14 8.71 3.91
CA LYS A 60 11.87 10.10 4.29
C LYS A 60 10.43 10.48 3.99
N ARG A 61 9.92 10.17 2.80
CA ARG A 61 8.53 10.46 2.40
C ARG A 61 7.51 9.77 3.31
N LEU A 62 7.77 8.52 3.69
CA LEU A 62 6.91 7.77 4.62
C LEU A 62 6.87 8.45 5.99
N LYS A 63 8.05 8.81 6.54
CA LYS A 63 8.17 9.53 7.82
C LYS A 63 7.48 10.90 7.78
N ASP A 64 7.69 11.68 6.71
CA ASP A 64 7.05 12.98 6.52
C ASP A 64 5.52 12.88 6.43
N ALA A 65 5.00 11.75 5.92
CA ALA A 65 3.57 11.44 5.88
C ALA A 65 3.01 10.89 7.21
N GLY A 66 3.84 10.77 8.25
CA GLY A 66 3.46 10.22 9.55
C GLY A 66 3.28 8.70 9.56
N LEU A 67 3.83 7.99 8.57
CA LEU A 67 3.80 6.54 8.50
C LEU A 67 5.02 5.94 9.22
N GLU A 68 4.75 4.97 10.09
CA GLU A 68 5.78 4.16 10.75
C GLU A 68 6.20 2.99 9.84
N ILE A 69 7.51 2.81 9.69
CA ILE A 69 8.08 1.64 9.01
C ILE A 69 8.23 0.53 10.05
N GLU A 70 7.36 -0.48 9.99
CA GLU A 70 7.37 -1.60 10.94
C GLU A 70 8.58 -2.52 10.72
N ARG A 71 8.98 -2.72 9.45
CA ARG A 71 10.11 -3.57 9.08
C ARG A 71 10.82 -3.04 7.84
N SER A 72 12.13 -3.25 7.78
CA SER A 72 12.96 -2.98 6.61
C SER A 72 13.90 -4.15 6.38
N PHE A 73 14.00 -4.59 5.13
CA PHE A 73 14.92 -5.64 4.71
C PHE A 73 15.74 -5.13 3.53
N GLY A 74 17.06 -5.13 3.67
CA GLY A 74 17.97 -4.80 2.56
C GLY A 74 17.97 -5.84 1.44
N HIS A 75 17.55 -7.07 1.74
CA HIS A 75 17.44 -8.19 0.81
C HIS A 75 16.18 -8.99 1.11
N ALA A 76 15.23 -8.94 0.19
CA ALA A 76 14.00 -9.70 0.26
C ALA A 76 13.66 -10.25 -1.13
N LEU A 77 13.56 -11.57 -1.24
CA LEU A 77 13.17 -12.24 -2.47
C LEU A 77 11.73 -11.84 -2.87
N GLY A 78 11.51 -11.64 -4.16
CA GLY A 78 10.20 -11.36 -4.73
C GLY A 78 10.13 -11.77 -6.21
N ALA A 79 9.02 -11.40 -6.86
CA ALA A 79 8.73 -11.85 -8.23
C ALA A 79 9.77 -11.41 -9.28
N ARG A 80 10.51 -10.31 -9.04
CA ARG A 80 11.60 -9.84 -9.92
C ARG A 80 13.01 -10.18 -9.40
N GLY A 81 13.12 -11.08 -8.43
CA GLY A 81 14.40 -11.44 -7.79
C GLY A 81 14.58 -10.76 -6.42
N ASP A 82 15.83 -10.53 -6.03
CA ASP A 82 16.19 -9.86 -4.77
C ASP A 82 16.00 -8.35 -4.87
N GLY A 83 15.50 -7.73 -3.81
CA GLY A 83 15.36 -6.28 -3.71
C GLY A 83 15.08 -5.84 -2.27
N LEU A 84 15.18 -4.53 -2.04
CA LEU A 84 14.86 -3.92 -0.75
C LEU A 84 13.35 -3.92 -0.52
N ALA A 85 12.92 -4.14 0.72
CA ALA A 85 11.53 -4.14 1.11
C ALA A 85 11.30 -3.31 2.38
N LEU A 86 10.36 -2.38 2.35
CA LEU A 86 9.85 -1.65 3.51
C LEU A 86 8.42 -2.08 3.81
N TYR A 87 8.07 -2.26 5.07
CA TYR A 87 6.73 -2.66 5.50
C TYR A 87 6.09 -1.55 6.32
N VAL A 88 4.89 -1.13 5.93
CA VAL A 88 4.09 -0.11 6.62
C VAL A 88 2.66 -0.62 6.80
N ARG A 89 1.94 -0.08 7.78
CA ARG A 89 0.49 -0.26 7.85
C ARG A 89 -0.26 0.88 7.20
N ASP A 90 -1.31 0.54 6.48
CA ASP A 90 -2.31 1.51 6.08
C ASP A 90 -3.22 1.88 7.28
N PRO A 91 -4.07 2.92 7.15
CA PRO A 91 -4.97 3.33 8.22
C PRO A 91 -5.96 2.26 8.71
N ASP A 92 -6.28 1.28 7.86
CA ASP A 92 -7.18 0.16 8.19
C ASP A 92 -6.43 -1.01 8.87
N GLY A 93 -5.10 -0.96 8.90
CA GLY A 93 -4.21 -1.93 9.52
C GLY A 93 -3.71 -3.03 8.60
N TYR A 94 -3.93 -2.92 7.28
CA TYR A 94 -3.33 -3.83 6.30
C TYR A 94 -1.83 -3.60 6.20
N LEU A 95 -1.08 -4.70 6.15
CA LEU A 95 0.37 -4.63 5.97
C LEU A 95 0.70 -4.49 4.48
N ILE A 96 1.41 -3.43 4.14
CA ILE A 96 1.83 -3.12 2.77
C ILE A 96 3.34 -3.26 2.69
N GLU A 97 3.82 -4.11 1.78
CA GLU A 97 5.24 -4.19 1.41
C GLU A 97 5.50 -3.25 0.22
N LEU A 98 6.46 -2.35 0.38
CA LEU A 98 6.97 -1.46 -0.65
C LEU A 98 8.30 -2.03 -1.14
N LYS A 99 8.30 -2.52 -2.38
CA LYS A 99 9.44 -3.21 -3.00
C LYS A 99 10.24 -2.29 -3.91
N LEU A 100 11.56 -2.31 -3.77
CA LEU A 100 12.50 -1.57 -4.60
C LEU A 100 13.53 -2.54 -5.19
N TYR A 101 13.67 -2.52 -6.51
CA TYR A 101 14.61 -3.40 -7.23
C TYR A 101 15.89 -2.68 -7.67
N GLY A 102 16.10 -1.44 -7.23
CA GLY A 102 17.15 -0.56 -7.75
C GLY A 102 16.78 0.07 -9.10
N PRO A 103 17.50 1.12 -9.52
CA PRO A 103 17.35 1.73 -10.84
C PRO A 103 17.85 0.83 -11.98
#